data_AF-A0A0N4WUY3-F1
#
_entry.id   AF-A0A0N4WUY3-F1
#
_cell.length_a   1.000
_cell.length_b   1.000
_cell.length_c   1.000
_cell.angle_alpha   90.00
_cell.angle_beta   90.00
_cell.angle_gamma   90.00
#
_symmetry.space_group_name_H-M   'P 1'
#
loop_
_entity.id
_entity.type
_entity.pdbx_description
1 polymer ?
#
loop_
_entity_poly.entity_id
_entity_poly.type
_entity_poly.pdbx_seq_one_letter_code
_entity_poly.pdbx_strand_id
1 'polypeptide(L)'
;MNFTKGLPTSLAMGSEQQWDKENAWPPMIHMVIEGFRTTGEPDLMKGAFILIDNNRFYVAEKMATSWLSVTYQAFIRTHAMFEKYNVTTLTEEMSAGGGGEYEVQTGFGWTNGVILDLLDKYGDKMKDSSSMPRLVTLCVLIVFFSLE
;
A
#
# COMPACT_ATOMS: atom_id res chain seq x y z
N MET A 1 10.26 12.53 8.68
CA MET A 1 10.67 11.27 8.02
C MET A 1 10.02 11.23 6.66
N ASN A 2 10.80 11.17 5.57
CA ASN A 2 10.31 11.27 4.19
C ASN A 2 10.10 9.86 3.60
N PHE A 3 9.11 9.12 4.10
CA PHE A 3 8.76 7.81 3.54
C PHE A 3 7.64 7.99 2.52
N THR A 4 8.01 8.32 1.28
CA THR A 4 7.06 8.62 0.20
C THR A 4 6.37 7.37 -0.37
N LYS A 5 6.90 6.17 -0.07
CA LYS A 5 6.45 4.91 -0.68
C LYS A 5 5.66 3.99 0.25
N GLY A 6 5.64 4.24 1.56
CA GLY A 6 4.99 3.37 2.52
C GLY A 6 5.60 3.54 3.91
N LEU A 7 5.13 2.75 4.88
CA LEU A 7 5.68 2.78 6.23
C LEU A 7 6.58 1.55 6.45
N PRO A 8 7.88 1.75 6.74
CA PRO A 8 8.75 0.63 7.06
C PRO A 8 8.31 -0.04 8.37
N THR A 9 8.55 -1.34 8.48
CA THR A 9 8.18 -2.11 9.68
C THR A 9 8.89 -1.61 10.93
N SER A 10 10.16 -1.21 10.79
CA SER A 10 10.95 -0.68 11.91
C SER A 10 11.96 0.38 11.45
N LEU A 11 12.65 0.99 12.42
CA LEU A 11 13.76 1.91 12.19
C LEU A 11 15.14 1.25 12.40
N ALA A 12 15.20 -0.09 12.44
CA ALA A 12 16.45 -0.83 12.64
C ALA A 12 17.30 -0.78 11.35
N MET A 13 18.23 0.17 11.28
CA MET A 13 18.91 0.53 10.02
C MET A 13 19.91 -0.50 9.47
N GLY A 14 20.38 -1.44 10.29
CA GLY A 14 21.37 -2.45 9.92
C GLY A 14 20.86 -3.89 9.99
N SER A 15 19.54 -4.08 10.05
CA SER A 15 18.94 -5.41 10.05
C SER A 15 18.73 -5.93 8.63
N GLU A 16 18.99 -7.21 8.43
CA GLU A 16 18.66 -7.96 7.21
C GLU A 16 17.40 -8.83 7.42
N GLN A 17 16.68 -8.64 8.54
CA GLN A 17 15.49 -9.41 8.85
C GLN A 17 14.25 -8.91 8.09
N GLN A 18 13.31 -9.82 7.84
CA GLN A 18 12.11 -9.53 7.03
C GLN A 18 11.18 -8.50 7.70
N TRP A 19 11.18 -8.47 9.03
CA TRP A 19 10.34 -7.63 9.87
C TRP A 19 11.06 -6.37 10.35
N ASP A 20 11.94 -5.83 9.52
CA ASP A 20 12.68 -4.61 9.83
C ASP A 20 12.60 -3.60 8.67
N LYS A 21 13.46 -2.59 8.75
CA LYS A 21 13.60 -1.53 7.77
C LYS A 21 13.71 -2.07 6.34
N GLU A 22 13.28 -1.22 5.40
CA GLU A 22 13.17 -1.45 3.96
C GLU A 22 11.93 -2.24 3.59
N ASN A 23 11.45 -3.12 4.45
CA ASN A 23 10.19 -3.82 4.21
C ASN A 23 9.00 -3.05 4.78
N ALA A 24 7.92 -3.03 4.01
CA ALA A 24 6.58 -2.71 4.47
C ALA A 24 5.67 -3.92 4.25
N TRP A 25 4.93 -4.28 5.28
CA TRP A 25 3.97 -5.39 5.23
C TRP A 25 2.56 -4.83 5.06
N PRO A 26 1.80 -5.28 4.04
CA PRO A 26 0.42 -4.87 3.82
C PRO A 26 -0.47 -4.83 5.08
N PRO A 27 -0.47 -5.84 5.98
CA PRO A 27 -1.29 -5.79 7.20
C PRO A 27 -0.91 -4.65 8.14
N MET A 28 0.39 -4.28 8.23
CA MET A 28 0.81 -3.14 9.05
C MET A 28 0.34 -1.82 8.46
N ILE A 29 0.44 -1.67 7.14
CA ILE A 29 -0.08 -0.48 6.44
C ILE A 29 -1.59 -0.35 6.70
N HIS A 30 -2.32 -1.46 6.58
CA HIS A 30 -3.76 -1.51 6.83
C HIS A 30 -4.11 -1.13 8.27
N MET A 31 -3.43 -1.70 9.27
CA MET A 31 -3.69 -1.37 10.68
C MET A 31 -3.51 0.14 10.98
N VAL A 32 -2.51 0.80 10.38
CA VAL A 32 -2.32 2.24 10.58
C VAL A 32 -3.43 3.05 9.92
N ILE A 33 -3.83 2.70 8.69
CA ILE A 33 -4.93 3.36 7.97
C ILE A 33 -6.24 3.20 8.75
N GLU A 34 -6.54 1.97 9.17
CA GLU A 34 -7.71 1.67 9.99
C GLU A 34 -7.69 2.43 11.31
N GLY A 35 -6.52 2.49 11.97
CA GLY A 35 -6.32 3.33 13.15
C GLY A 35 -6.83 4.74 12.92
N PHE A 36 -6.28 5.46 11.92
CA PHE A 36 -6.74 6.82 11.61
C PHE A 36 -8.23 6.91 11.23
N ARG A 37 -8.78 5.88 10.59
CA ARG A 37 -10.16 5.85 10.11
C ARG A 37 -11.18 5.54 11.22
N THR A 38 -10.78 4.82 12.27
CA THR A 38 -11.71 4.27 13.27
C THR A 38 -11.32 4.59 14.72
N THR A 39 -10.43 5.56 14.96
CA THR A 39 -10.03 5.94 16.34
C THR A 39 -11.20 6.39 17.22
N GLY A 40 -12.25 6.98 16.63
CA GLY A 40 -13.30 7.70 17.36
C GLY A 40 -12.91 9.13 17.76
N GLU A 41 -11.65 9.53 17.55
CA GLU A 41 -11.14 10.87 17.81
C GLU A 41 -11.33 11.78 16.58
N PRO A 42 -12.23 12.78 16.60
CA PRO A 42 -12.55 13.59 15.43
C PRO A 42 -11.34 14.32 14.85
N ASP A 43 -10.40 14.71 15.70
CA ASP A 43 -9.16 15.38 15.28
C ASP A 43 -8.24 14.44 14.49
N LEU A 44 -8.24 13.13 14.78
CA LEU A 44 -7.44 12.17 14.00
C LEU A 44 -8.18 11.72 12.73
N MET A 45 -9.49 11.56 12.80
CA MET A 45 -10.30 11.09 11.66
C MET A 45 -10.55 12.18 10.61
N LYS A 46 -10.72 13.44 11.05
CA LYS A 46 -11.12 14.58 10.21
C LYS A 46 -10.18 15.78 10.35
N GLY A 47 -9.56 15.97 11.52
CA GLY A 47 -8.60 17.05 11.75
C GLY A 47 -7.21 16.78 11.17
N ALA A 48 -6.79 15.51 11.10
CA ALA A 48 -5.49 15.12 10.61
C ALA A 48 -5.52 15.11 9.08
N PHE A 49 -4.88 16.12 8.50
CA PHE A 49 -4.77 16.26 7.06
C PHE A 49 -3.34 16.54 6.62
N ILE A 50 -3.09 16.23 5.36
CA ILE A 50 -1.85 16.54 4.65
C ILE A 50 -2.21 17.52 3.54
N LEU A 51 -1.42 18.59 3.41
CA LEU A 51 -1.54 19.54 2.30
C LEU A 51 -0.56 19.15 1.19
N ILE A 52 -1.07 18.97 -0.03
CA ILE A 52 -0.25 18.70 -1.23
C ILE A 52 -0.81 19.55 -2.36
N ASP A 53 0.03 20.40 -2.96
CA ASP A 53 -0.35 21.29 -4.07
C ASP A 53 -1.63 22.10 -3.76
N ASN A 54 -1.70 22.71 -2.57
CA ASN A 54 -2.86 23.45 -2.05
C ASN A 54 -4.15 22.62 -1.85
N ASN A 55 -4.10 21.30 -2.02
CA ASN A 55 -5.23 20.40 -1.74
C ASN A 55 -5.07 19.75 -0.36
N ARG A 56 -6.19 19.61 0.35
CA ARG A 56 -6.24 18.97 1.66
C ARG A 56 -6.72 17.53 1.53
N PHE A 57 -5.94 16.59 2.07
CA PHE A 57 -6.29 15.17 2.12
C PHE A 57 -6.32 14.69 3.57
N TYR A 58 -7.32 13.90 3.95
CA TYR A 58 -7.27 13.21 5.24
C TYR A 58 -6.11 12.22 5.27
N VAL A 59 -5.45 12.05 6.42
CA VAL A 59 -4.26 11.19 6.54
C VAL A 59 -4.57 9.76 6.06
N ALA A 60 -5.67 9.15 6.53
CA ALA A 60 -6.08 7.81 6.12
C ALA A 60 -6.28 7.69 4.60
N GLU A 61 -7.01 8.64 4.00
CA GLU A 61 -7.24 8.69 2.55
C GLU A 61 -5.92 8.81 1.78
N LYS A 62 -5.02 9.71 2.22
CA LYS A 62 -3.75 9.92 1.55
C LYS A 62 -2.85 8.67 1.64
N MET A 63 -2.82 8.01 2.79
CA MET A 63 -2.06 6.77 2.97
C MET A 63 -2.62 5.66 2.09
N ALA A 64 -3.94 5.45 2.10
CA ALA A 64 -4.61 4.43 1.28
C ALA A 64 -4.37 4.64 -0.21
N THR A 65 -4.65 5.84 -0.72
CA THR A 65 -4.48 6.16 -2.15
C THR A 65 -3.01 6.10 -2.59
N SER A 66 -2.07 6.46 -1.72
CA SER A 66 -0.64 6.34 -2.02
C SER A 66 -0.24 4.87 -2.08
N TRP A 67 -0.65 4.05 -1.11
CA TRP A 67 -0.37 2.60 -1.08
C TRP A 67 -0.97 1.87 -2.29
N LEU A 68 -2.23 2.15 -2.64
CA LEU A 68 -2.87 1.61 -3.84
C LEU A 68 -2.11 2.00 -5.11
N SER A 69 -1.67 3.26 -5.22
CA SER A 69 -0.95 3.73 -6.40
C SER A 69 0.39 2.99 -6.58
N VAL A 70 1.21 2.93 -5.53
CA VAL A 70 2.56 2.33 -5.62
C VAL A 70 2.51 0.82 -5.80
N THR A 71 1.57 0.13 -5.16
CA THR A 71 1.39 -1.33 -5.32
C THR A 71 0.79 -1.68 -6.68
N TYR A 72 -0.12 -0.86 -7.22
CA TYR A 72 -0.59 -1.02 -8.60
C TYR A 72 0.54 -0.85 -9.62
N GLN A 73 1.40 0.16 -9.46
CA GLN A 73 2.57 0.33 -10.33
C GLN A 73 3.52 -0.88 -10.23
N ALA A 74 3.75 -1.41 -9.03
CA ALA A 74 4.52 -2.64 -8.86
C ALA A 74 3.87 -3.81 -9.60
N PHE A 75 2.56 -4.02 -9.43
CA PHE A 75 1.82 -5.08 -10.09
C PHE A 75 1.86 -4.99 -11.63
N ILE A 76 1.70 -3.79 -12.20
CA ILE A 76 1.75 -3.62 -13.66
C ILE A 76 3.12 -4.00 -14.23
N ARG A 77 4.21 -3.77 -13.48
CA ARG A 77 5.57 -4.15 -13.91
C ARG A 77 5.88 -5.62 -13.71
N THR A 78 5.46 -6.20 -12.58
CA THR A 78 5.89 -7.54 -12.16
C THR A 78 4.85 -8.61 -12.45
N HIS A 79 3.62 -8.22 -12.75
CA HIS A 79 2.44 -9.08 -12.82
C HIS A 79 2.19 -9.91 -11.54
N ALA A 80 2.67 -9.42 -10.39
CA ALA A 80 2.59 -10.14 -9.13
C ALA A 80 2.34 -9.20 -7.94
N MET A 81 1.58 -9.70 -6.98
CA MET A 81 1.37 -9.09 -5.66
C MET A 81 2.26 -9.78 -4.63
N PHE A 82 3.07 -9.03 -3.89
CA PHE A 82 4.05 -9.58 -2.96
C PHE A 82 3.54 -9.65 -1.53
N GLU A 83 4.08 -10.58 -0.72
CA GLU A 83 3.80 -10.65 0.71
C GLU A 83 4.30 -9.40 1.47
N LYS A 84 5.38 -8.79 0.99
CA LYS A 84 6.05 -7.60 1.57
C LYS A 84 6.69 -6.78 0.45
N TYR A 85 6.78 -5.47 0.65
CA TYR A 85 7.29 -4.53 -0.37
C TYR A 85 8.51 -3.78 0.13
N ASN A 86 9.48 -3.56 -0.76
CA ASN A 86 10.59 -2.68 -0.47
C ASN A 86 10.14 -1.21 -0.58
N VAL A 87 10.16 -0.49 0.54
CA VAL A 87 9.81 0.93 0.69
C VAL A 87 11.03 1.83 0.90
N THR A 88 12.23 1.33 0.60
CA THR A 88 13.46 2.13 0.65
C THR A 88 13.36 3.37 -0.24
N THR A 89 13.91 4.48 0.25
CA THR A 89 14.03 5.73 -0.51
C THR A 89 15.21 5.68 -1.50
N LEU A 90 16.01 4.61 -1.48
CA LEU A 90 17.18 4.44 -2.34
C LEU A 90 16.82 4.04 -3.77
N THR A 91 15.65 3.45 -3.97
CA THR A 91 15.10 3.15 -5.29
C THR A 91 14.11 4.24 -5.67
N GLU A 92 13.78 4.39 -6.96
CA GLU A 92 12.64 5.23 -7.39
C GLU A 92 11.33 4.45 -7.31
N GLU A 93 11.39 3.14 -7.53
CA GLU A 93 10.21 2.28 -7.64
C GLU A 93 10.00 1.39 -6.42
N MET A 94 8.75 1.02 -6.15
CA MET A 94 8.43 -0.03 -5.18
C MET A 94 8.58 -1.41 -5.83
N SER A 95 9.29 -2.31 -5.13
CA SER A 95 9.55 -3.68 -5.56
C SER A 95 9.11 -4.67 -4.50
N ALA A 96 9.29 -5.96 -4.77
CA ALA A 96 9.25 -6.98 -3.74
C ALA A 96 10.24 -6.63 -2.61
N GLY A 97 9.83 -6.87 -1.37
CA GLY A 97 10.72 -6.82 -0.20
C GLY A 97 11.62 -8.05 -0.13
N GLY A 98 12.47 -8.13 0.90
CA GLY A 98 13.47 -9.19 1.01
C GLY A 98 13.95 -9.45 2.43
N GLY A 99 15.09 -10.12 2.56
CA GLY A 99 15.74 -10.43 3.84
C GLY A 99 15.23 -11.70 4.51
N GLY A 100 15.83 -12.02 5.66
CA GLY A 100 15.53 -13.17 6.51
C GLY A 100 15.75 -14.53 5.87
N GLU A 101 14.92 -15.51 6.25
CA GLU A 101 15.20 -16.93 6.03
C GLU A 101 14.76 -17.49 4.67
N TYR A 102 13.93 -16.76 3.92
CA TYR A 102 13.36 -17.25 2.67
C TYR A 102 13.03 -16.12 1.69
N GLU A 103 12.97 -16.49 0.41
CA GLU A 103 12.64 -15.60 -0.70
C GLU A 103 11.21 -15.05 -0.62
N VAL A 104 11.01 -13.86 -1.16
CA VAL A 104 9.71 -13.20 -1.16
C VAL A 104 8.63 -13.98 -1.92
N GLN A 105 7.45 -14.11 -1.32
CA GLN A 105 6.32 -14.85 -1.91
C GLN A 105 5.36 -13.95 -2.71
N THR A 106 4.67 -14.54 -3.69
CA THR A 106 3.69 -13.86 -4.56
C THR A 106 2.27 -14.38 -4.36
N GLY A 107 1.25 -13.64 -4.81
CA GLY A 107 -0.17 -14.02 -4.70
C GLY A 107 -0.73 -13.95 -3.28
N PHE A 108 -0.04 -13.27 -2.37
CA PHE A 108 -0.21 -13.43 -0.93
C PHE A 108 -1.57 -12.92 -0.39
N GLY A 109 -2.23 -13.73 0.44
CA GLY A 109 -3.61 -13.51 0.89
C GLY A 109 -3.87 -12.19 1.60
N TRP A 110 -3.01 -11.78 2.57
CA TRP A 110 -3.19 -10.47 3.23
C TRP A 110 -3.01 -9.31 2.25
N THR A 111 -2.19 -9.46 1.23
CA THR A 111 -1.90 -8.36 0.30
C THR A 111 -3.15 -8.10 -0.52
N ASN A 112 -3.73 -9.19 -1.03
CA ASN A 112 -4.97 -9.15 -1.78
C ASN A 112 -6.11 -8.58 -0.91
N GLY A 113 -6.26 -9.05 0.33
CA GLY A 113 -7.29 -8.58 1.26
C GLY A 113 -7.18 -7.07 1.54
N VAL A 114 -5.98 -6.58 1.82
CA VAL A 114 -5.74 -5.14 2.08
C VAL A 114 -6.04 -4.30 0.85
N ILE A 115 -5.61 -4.72 -0.34
CA ILE A 115 -5.88 -3.98 -1.58
C ILE A 115 -7.37 -3.93 -1.88
N LEU A 116 -8.09 -5.04 -1.70
CA LEU A 116 -9.54 -5.08 -1.93
C LEU A 116 -10.30 -4.16 -0.96
N ASP A 117 -9.96 -4.19 0.34
CA ASP A 117 -10.58 -3.30 1.32
C ASP A 117 -10.31 -1.82 1.00
N LEU A 118 -9.05 -1.48 0.69
CA LEU A 118 -8.70 -0.10 0.35
C LEU A 118 -9.36 0.37 -0.97
N LEU A 119 -9.50 -0.50 -1.97
CA LEU A 119 -10.23 -0.18 -3.20
C LEU A 119 -11.72 0.03 -2.94
N ASP A 120 -12.34 -0.78 -2.08
CA ASP A 120 -13.75 -0.61 -1.68
C ASP A 120 -13.98 0.74 -0.97
N LYS A 121 -13.05 1.14 -0.09
CA LYS A 121 -13.19 2.38 0.71
C LYS A 121 -12.72 3.65 0.01
N TYR A 122 -11.70 3.56 -0.84
CA TYR A 122 -10.99 4.73 -1.38
C TYR A 122 -10.79 4.69 -2.90
N GLY A 123 -11.33 3.68 -3.60
CA GLY A 123 -11.18 3.55 -5.05
C GLY A 123 -11.71 4.75 -5.83
N ASP A 124 -12.77 5.42 -5.33
CA ASP A 124 -13.33 6.64 -5.90
C ASP A 124 -12.46 7.89 -5.64
N LYS A 125 -11.54 7.83 -4.68
CA LYS A 125 -10.61 8.92 -4.31
C LYS A 125 -9.30 8.85 -5.07
N MET A 126 -9.03 7.74 -5.76
CA MET A 126 -7.89 7.65 -6.67
C MET A 126 -8.09 8.67 -7.78
N LYS A 127 -7.19 9.67 -7.87
CA LYS A 127 -7.23 10.63 -8.98
C LYS A 127 -7.10 9.83 -10.28
N ASP A 128 -7.89 10.22 -11.29
CA ASP A 128 -7.92 9.69 -12.64
C ASP A 128 -6.50 9.72 -13.22
N SER A 129 -5.69 8.71 -12.92
CA SER A 129 -4.56 8.37 -13.75
C SER A 129 -5.22 7.79 -14.97
N SER A 130 -4.94 8.35 -16.13
CA SER A 130 -5.26 7.85 -17.46
C SER A 130 -4.74 6.42 -17.75
N SER A 131 -4.45 5.64 -16.70
CA SER A 131 -3.89 4.30 -16.60
C SER A 131 -4.64 3.39 -15.61
N MET A 132 -5.70 3.86 -14.94
CA MET A 132 -6.65 3.01 -14.23
C MET A 132 -7.92 2.91 -15.07
N PRO A 133 -8.07 1.90 -15.94
CA PRO A 133 -9.31 1.77 -16.67
C PRO A 133 -10.43 1.59 -15.63
N ARG A 134 -11.60 2.20 -15.89
CA ARG A 134 -12.87 2.00 -15.13
C ARG A 134 -13.26 0.53 -14.91
N LEU A 135 -12.49 -0.40 -15.48
CA LEU A 135 -12.52 -1.84 -15.31
C LEU A 135 -12.14 -2.36 -13.92
N VAL A 136 -11.64 -1.56 -12.96
CA VAL A 136 -11.28 -2.12 -11.64
C VAL A 136 -12.50 -2.56 -10.83
N THR A 137 -13.70 -2.05 -11.11
CA THR A 137 -14.94 -2.63 -10.58
C THR A 137 -15.29 -4.00 -11.22
N LEU A 138 -14.71 -4.34 -12.38
CA LEU A 138 -14.98 -5.59 -13.12
C LEU A 138 -13.81 -6.61 -13.04
N CYS A 139 -12.56 -6.16 -12.92
CA CYS A 139 -11.37 -7.02 -12.86
C CYS A 139 -11.21 -7.77 -11.54
N VAL A 140 -11.91 -7.35 -10.48
CA VAL A 140 -12.03 -8.11 -9.22
C VAL A 140 -12.62 -9.51 -9.46
N LEU A 141 -13.28 -9.76 -10.60
CA LEU A 141 -13.76 -11.10 -10.97
C LEU A 141 -12.83 -11.88 -11.91
N ILE A 142 -11.93 -11.22 -12.65
CA ILE A 142 -11.15 -11.89 -13.72
C ILE A 142 -9.81 -12.43 -13.19
N VAL A 143 -9.20 -11.77 -12.20
CA VAL A 143 -7.91 -12.24 -11.61
C VAL A 143 -8.10 -13.53 -10.79
N PHE A 144 -9.32 -13.86 -10.35
CA PHE A 144 -9.60 -15.07 -9.56
C PHE A 144 -9.87 -16.34 -10.39
N PHE A 145 -9.94 -16.27 -11.73
CA PHE A 145 -10.24 -17.43 -12.59
C PHE A 145 -9.12 -17.84 -13.55
N SER A 146 -7.88 -17.38 -13.36
CA SER A 146 -6.77 -17.77 -14.25
C SER A 146 -5.50 -18.23 -13.53
N LEU A 147 -5.65 -18.75 -12.32
CA LEU A 147 -4.65 -19.60 -11.68
C LEU A 147 -5.27 -20.99 -11.44
N GLU A 148 -5.39 -21.73 -12.53
CA GLU A 148 -5.30 -23.21 -12.57
C GLU A 148 -4.14 -23.58 -13.48
#